data_AF-A0A6I9YNG1-F1
#
_entry.id   AF-A0A6I9YNG1-F1
#
_cell.length_a   1.000
_cell.length_b   1.000
_cell.length_c   1.000
_cell.angle_alpha   90.00
_cell.angle_beta   90.00
_cell.angle_gamma   90.00
#
_symmetry.space_group_name_H-M   'P 1'
#
loop_
_entity.id
_entity.type
_entity.pdbx_description
1 polymer ?
#
loop_
_entity_poly.entity_id
_entity_poly.type
_entity_poly.pdbx_seq_one_letter_code
_entity_poly.pdbx_strand_id
1 'polypeptide(L)'
;MTRLTPPPSHGLSRVISYTPFHSQLLKPASSLFLSYSSGRQAAKLFSMPHLVQQETTTAYLENQVASALAIQSSHEYRHWLLIYARYLVKEGFEYRLRELCKDLLGPVHSSSGSQWESTVVGLRKRDLLKELLPVIGQNLRFQRLFTEYQEQLDILKDK
;
A
#
# COMPACT_ATOMS: atom_id res chain seq x y z
N MET A 1 -47.15 34.51 -12.16
CA MET A 1 -47.96 33.50 -12.89
C MET A 1 -47.00 32.44 -13.41
N THR A 2 -46.86 31.34 -12.66
CA THR A 2 -47.27 29.96 -13.03
C THR A 2 -46.14 29.26 -13.82
N ARG A 3 -45.17 28.60 -13.15
CA ARG A 3 -45.15 27.20 -12.67
C ARG A 3 -45.53 26.19 -13.77
N LEU A 4 -44.62 25.24 -14.08
CA LEU A 4 -44.90 23.80 -14.20
C LEU A 4 -43.60 23.01 -14.39
N THR A 5 -43.52 21.89 -13.68
CA THR A 5 -42.41 20.96 -13.43
C THR A 5 -42.55 19.67 -14.32
N PRO A 6 -41.89 18.52 -14.01
CA PRO A 6 -40.91 17.69 -14.78
C PRO A 6 -41.59 16.41 -15.39
N PRO A 7 -41.03 15.17 -15.57
CA PRO A 7 -39.69 14.51 -15.43
C PRO A 7 -39.39 13.52 -16.63
N PRO A 8 -38.84 12.27 -16.50
CA PRO A 8 -37.56 11.73 -15.99
C PRO A 8 -36.71 10.99 -17.08
N SER A 9 -35.44 10.61 -16.79
CA SER A 9 -34.84 9.38 -17.37
C SER A 9 -33.53 8.97 -16.67
N HIS A 10 -33.57 7.75 -16.14
CA HIS A 10 -32.50 6.76 -15.98
C HIS A 10 -31.34 6.96 -16.98
N GLY A 11 -30.06 6.88 -16.63
CA GLY A 11 -29.40 5.83 -15.88
C GLY A 11 -28.22 5.33 -16.73
N LEU A 12 -27.13 4.98 -16.05
CA LEU A 12 -26.00 4.16 -16.50
C LEU A 12 -24.76 4.84 -17.14
N SER A 13 -23.67 4.65 -16.38
CA SER A 13 -22.33 4.30 -16.84
C SER A 13 -21.45 5.38 -17.45
N ARG A 14 -20.85 6.21 -16.58
CA ARG A 14 -19.50 6.72 -16.84
C ARG A 14 -18.49 5.68 -16.39
N VAL A 15 -18.06 4.88 -17.36
CA VAL A 15 -16.83 4.09 -17.30
C VAL A 15 -15.68 5.02 -16.93
N ILE A 16 -15.01 4.73 -15.81
CA ILE A 16 -13.73 5.35 -15.49
C ILE A 16 -12.70 4.74 -16.45
N SER A 17 -12.44 5.46 -17.53
CA SER A 17 -11.31 5.20 -18.41
C SER A 17 -10.03 5.55 -17.65
N TYR A 18 -9.42 4.56 -17.00
CA TYR A 18 -8.03 4.65 -16.58
C TYR A 18 -7.16 4.63 -17.83
N THR A 19 -6.52 5.75 -18.12
CA THR A 19 -5.52 5.87 -19.18
C THR A 19 -4.33 4.98 -18.84
N PRO A 20 -3.84 4.15 -19.79
CA PRO A 20 -2.63 3.37 -19.59
C PRO A 20 -1.42 4.31 -19.58
N PHE A 21 -0.66 4.22 -18.49
CA PHE A 21 0.61 4.88 -18.28
C PHE A 21 1.56 4.55 -19.44
N HIS A 22 2.14 5.61 -19.98
CA HIS A 22 3.03 5.61 -21.13
C HIS A 22 4.18 4.61 -20.95
N SER A 23 4.31 3.74 -21.94
CA SER A 23 5.40 2.80 -22.17
C SER A 23 6.73 3.52 -22.35
N GLN A 24 7.67 3.33 -21.43
CA GLN A 24 9.10 3.45 -21.74
C GLN A 24 9.94 2.54 -20.83
N LEU A 25 10.24 1.37 -21.39
CA LEU A 25 11.54 0.69 -21.35
C LEU A 25 12.11 0.27 -19.98
N LEU A 26 11.59 -0.84 -19.44
CA LEU A 26 12.41 -1.74 -18.62
C LEU A 26 12.18 -3.18 -19.09
N LYS A 27 13.23 -3.78 -19.64
CA LYS A 27 13.22 -5.14 -20.19
C LYS A 27 12.86 -6.15 -19.08
N PRO A 28 12.06 -7.19 -19.37
CA PRO A 28 11.77 -8.22 -18.38
C PRO A 28 13.05 -9.03 -18.10
N ALA A 29 13.55 -8.97 -16.86
CA ALA A 29 14.59 -9.86 -16.35
C ALA A 29 14.09 -11.32 -16.15
N SER A 30 13.01 -11.71 -16.84
CA SER A 30 12.33 -13.00 -16.69
C SER A 30 12.84 -14.08 -17.65
N SER A 31 13.73 -13.76 -18.59
CA SER A 31 14.17 -14.70 -19.63
C SER A 31 15.43 -15.50 -19.30
N LEU A 32 15.90 -15.53 -18.04
CA LEU A 32 17.09 -16.30 -17.65
C LEU A 32 16.83 -17.50 -16.73
N PHE A 33 15.57 -17.88 -16.46
CA PHE A 33 15.25 -18.97 -15.53
C PHE A 33 14.69 -20.25 -16.19
N LEU A 34 14.98 -20.50 -17.46
CA LEU A 34 14.66 -21.78 -18.11
C LEU A 34 15.88 -22.39 -18.79
N SER A 35 16.79 -22.92 -17.96
CA SER A 35 17.65 -24.04 -18.38
C SER A 35 17.84 -24.98 -17.20
N TYR A 36 16.94 -25.96 -17.12
CA TYR A 36 17.09 -27.15 -16.31
C TYR A 36 18.24 -27.98 -16.89
N SER A 37 19.39 -27.99 -16.22
CA SER A 37 20.47 -28.93 -16.50
C SER A 37 21.03 -29.47 -15.18
N SER A 38 20.69 -30.73 -14.93
CA SER A 38 21.32 -31.75 -14.09
C SER A 38 21.98 -31.35 -12.77
N GLY A 39 21.50 -31.99 -11.71
CA GLY A 39 21.90 -31.83 -10.32
C GLY A 39 23.40 -31.68 -10.11
N ARG A 40 23.78 -30.50 -9.59
CA ARG A 40 25.03 -30.20 -8.85
C ARG A 40 25.11 -28.74 -8.39
N GLN A 41 24.00 -28.03 -8.23
CA GLN A 41 24.01 -26.59 -7.86
C GLN A 41 23.04 -26.21 -6.73
N ALA A 42 22.79 -27.11 -5.78
CA ALA A 42 22.17 -26.70 -4.50
C ALA A 42 23.07 -25.72 -3.70
N ALA A 43 24.34 -25.57 -4.07
CA ALA A 43 25.30 -24.70 -3.39
C ALA A 43 25.38 -23.24 -3.93
N LYS A 44 24.62 -22.86 -4.98
CA LYS A 44 24.62 -21.46 -5.48
C LYS A 44 23.48 -20.60 -4.96
N LEU A 45 22.71 -21.10 -3.98
CA LEU A 45 21.80 -20.27 -3.19
C LEU A 45 22.55 -19.36 -2.20
N PHE A 46 23.84 -19.62 -1.96
CA PHE A 46 24.70 -18.82 -1.11
C PHE A 46 25.31 -17.66 -1.90
N SER A 47 24.52 -16.60 -2.02
CA SER A 47 24.91 -15.18 -2.12
C SER A 47 24.07 -14.47 -3.18
N MET A 48 22.75 -14.51 -3.02
CA MET A 48 21.94 -13.41 -3.53
C MET A 48 22.41 -12.16 -2.79
N PRO A 49 22.86 -11.09 -3.49
CA PRO A 49 23.23 -9.84 -2.85
C PRO A 49 22.10 -9.42 -1.91
N HIS A 50 22.43 -8.89 -0.73
CA HIS A 50 21.43 -8.48 0.28
C HIS A 50 20.34 -7.58 -0.33
N LEU A 51 20.72 -6.73 -1.28
CA LEU A 51 19.82 -5.89 -2.08
C LEU A 51 18.80 -6.72 -2.89
N VAL A 52 19.23 -7.78 -3.57
CA VAL A 52 18.33 -8.66 -4.33
C VAL A 52 17.37 -9.39 -3.40
N GLN A 53 17.83 -9.79 -2.20
CA GLN A 53 16.95 -10.39 -1.19
C GLN A 53 15.93 -9.37 -0.66
N GLN A 54 16.33 -8.11 -0.48
CA GLN A 54 15.42 -7.04 -0.06
C GLN A 54 14.34 -6.76 -1.09
N GLU A 55 14.72 -6.59 -2.36
CA GLU A 55 13.79 -6.32 -3.45
C GLU A 55 12.80 -7.47 -3.64
N THR A 56 13.30 -8.72 -3.65
CA THR A 56 12.43 -9.91 -3.77
C THR A 56 11.47 -10.05 -2.58
N THR A 57 11.93 -9.78 -1.36
CA THR A 57 11.08 -9.81 -0.15
C THR A 57 10.03 -8.70 -0.19
N THR A 58 10.41 -7.49 -0.58
CA THR A 58 9.49 -6.34 -0.71
C THR A 58 8.41 -6.64 -1.75
N ALA A 59 8.80 -7.09 -2.95
CA ALA A 59 7.86 -7.43 -4.02
C ALA A 59 6.93 -8.59 -3.62
N TYR A 60 7.43 -9.58 -2.88
CA TYR A 60 6.60 -10.65 -2.34
C TYR A 60 5.53 -10.10 -1.39
N LEU A 61 5.91 -9.23 -0.44
CA LEU A 61 4.97 -8.64 0.52
C LEU A 61 3.94 -7.74 -0.16
N GLU A 62 4.34 -6.93 -1.15
CA GLU A 62 3.43 -6.12 -1.96
C GLU A 62 2.40 -7.01 -2.70
N ASN A 63 2.85 -8.11 -3.29
CA ASN A 63 1.97 -9.09 -3.94
C ASN A 63 1.00 -9.75 -2.95
N GLN A 64 1.43 -10.05 -1.72
CA GLN A 64 0.55 -10.62 -0.69
C GLN A 64 -0.53 -9.62 -0.25
N VAL A 65 -0.17 -8.35 -0.05
CA VAL A 65 -1.13 -7.29 0.28
C VAL A 65 -2.14 -7.10 -0.86
N ALA A 66 -1.67 -7.08 -2.12
CA ALA A 66 -2.55 -6.98 -3.29
C ALA A 66 -3.46 -8.20 -3.45
N SER A 67 -2.95 -9.41 -3.18
CA SER A 67 -3.74 -10.65 -3.22
C SER A 67 -4.81 -10.66 -2.13
N ALA A 68 -4.48 -10.25 -0.92
CA ALA A 68 -5.45 -10.13 0.18
C ALA A 68 -6.54 -9.09 -0.11
N LEU A 69 -6.18 -8.00 -0.79
CA LEU A 69 -7.13 -7.01 -1.30
C LEU A 69 -8.07 -7.61 -2.36
N ALA A 70 -7.52 -8.40 -3.30
CA ALA A 70 -8.29 -9.05 -4.36
C ALA A 70 -9.31 -10.07 -3.82
N ILE A 71 -8.93 -10.79 -2.76
CA ILE A 71 -9.82 -11.75 -2.06
C ILE A 71 -10.82 -11.01 -1.14
N GLN A 72 -10.66 -9.69 -0.94
CA GLN A 72 -11.44 -8.86 -0.02
C GLN A 72 -11.47 -9.43 1.42
N SER A 73 -10.36 -10.04 1.83
CA SER A 73 -10.20 -10.54 3.21
C SER A 73 -9.60 -9.45 4.09
N SER A 74 -10.42 -8.90 4.99
CA SER A 74 -10.01 -7.84 5.91
C SER A 74 -8.87 -8.29 6.83
N HIS A 75 -8.97 -9.51 7.37
CA HIS A 75 -8.00 -10.06 8.30
C HIS A 75 -6.65 -10.34 7.62
N GLU A 76 -6.65 -10.91 6.42
CA GLU A 76 -5.41 -11.17 5.67
C GLU A 76 -4.75 -9.87 5.22
N TYR A 77 -5.54 -8.90 4.75
CA TYR A 77 -5.00 -7.59 4.34
C TYR A 77 -4.30 -6.92 5.52
N ARG A 78 -4.94 -6.88 6.70
CA ARG A 78 -4.36 -6.35 7.93
C ARG A 78 -3.07 -7.08 8.31
N HIS A 79 -3.09 -8.41 8.27
CA HIS A 79 -1.94 -9.24 8.63
C HIS A 79 -0.72 -8.95 7.73
N TRP A 80 -0.92 -9.00 6.41
CA TRP A 80 0.15 -8.76 5.44
C TRP A 80 0.65 -7.32 5.46
N LEU A 81 -0.24 -6.35 5.66
CA LEU A 81 0.13 -4.94 5.77
C LEU A 81 0.98 -4.66 7.02
N LEU A 82 0.69 -5.30 8.16
CA LEU A 82 1.52 -5.22 9.36
C LEU A 82 2.89 -5.85 9.17
N ILE A 83 2.97 -7.01 8.49
CA ILE A 83 4.26 -7.65 8.17
C ILE A 83 5.08 -6.75 7.25
N TYR A 84 4.44 -6.18 6.22
CA TYR A 84 5.07 -5.25 5.30
C TYR A 84 5.63 -4.02 6.04
N ALA A 85 4.84 -3.39 6.90
CA ALA A 85 5.30 -2.25 7.70
C ALA A 85 6.46 -2.60 8.64
N ARG A 86 6.41 -3.74 9.33
CA ARG A 86 7.52 -4.25 10.15
C ARG A 86 8.79 -4.42 9.34
N TYR A 87 8.66 -4.96 8.12
CA TYR A 87 9.78 -5.14 7.22
C TYR A 87 10.38 -3.79 6.78
N LEU A 88 9.56 -2.82 6.39
CA LEU A 88 10.02 -1.46 6.05
C LEU A 88 10.77 -0.79 7.21
N VAL A 89 10.28 -0.94 8.44
CA VAL A 89 10.92 -0.40 9.66
C VAL A 89 12.26 -1.08 9.95
N LYS A 90 12.35 -2.39 9.71
CA LYS A 90 13.58 -3.18 9.90
C LYS A 90 14.67 -2.79 8.89
N GLU A 91 14.31 -2.68 7.61
CA GLU A 91 15.25 -2.31 6.55
C GLU A 91 15.56 -0.80 6.54
N GLY A 92 14.71 0.02 7.17
CA GLY A 92 14.92 1.47 7.28
C GLY A 92 14.40 2.26 6.07
N PHE A 93 13.39 1.74 5.35
CA PHE A 93 12.80 2.41 4.18
C PHE A 93 11.86 3.57 4.58
N GLU A 94 12.44 4.72 4.95
CA GLU A 94 11.68 5.89 5.39
C GLU A 94 10.65 6.37 4.36
N TYR A 95 11.06 6.50 3.10
CA TYR A 95 10.21 7.06 2.04
C TYR A 95 8.93 6.23 1.85
N ARG A 96 9.07 4.91 1.70
CA ARG A 96 7.93 3.99 1.54
C ARG A 96 7.04 3.95 2.77
N LEU A 97 7.64 3.98 3.97
CA LEU A 97 6.88 4.00 5.23
C LEU A 97 6.07 5.30 5.37
N ARG A 98 6.66 6.44 5.00
CA ARG A 98 5.98 7.75 4.99
C ARG A 98 4.82 7.78 4.00
N GLU A 99 5.03 7.27 2.79
CA GLU A 99 3.95 7.15 1.80
C GLU A 99 2.81 6.27 2.30
N LEU A 100 3.12 5.13 2.92
CA LEU A 100 2.13 4.23 3.50
C LEU A 100 1.36 4.91 4.64
N CYS A 101 2.04 5.62 5.54
CA CYS A 101 1.38 6.34 6.64
C CYS A 101 0.51 7.48 6.10
N LYS A 102 0.97 8.19 5.06
CA LYS A 102 0.20 9.24 4.38
C LYS A 102 -1.05 8.69 3.70
N ASP A 103 -0.96 7.54 3.03
CA ASP A 103 -2.14 6.89 2.42
C ASP A 103 -3.11 6.37 3.48
N LEU A 104 -2.63 5.86 4.62
CA LEU A 104 -3.51 5.40 5.69
C LEU A 104 -4.19 6.55 6.45
N LEU A 105 -3.49 7.67 6.64
CA LEU A 105 -4.04 8.86 7.29
C LEU A 105 -5.06 9.57 6.39
N GLY A 106 -4.74 9.64 5.09
CA GLY A 106 -5.49 10.39 4.09
C GLY A 106 -5.14 11.87 4.04
N PRO A 107 -5.74 12.60 3.09
CA PRO A 107 -5.57 14.04 2.97
C PRO A 107 -6.09 14.75 4.23
N VAL A 108 -5.20 15.43 4.96
CA VAL A 108 -5.51 16.22 6.17
C VAL A 108 -6.35 17.47 5.83
N HIS A 109 -6.27 17.92 4.58
CA HIS A 109 -7.07 19.01 4.04
C HIS A 109 -7.91 18.45 2.90
N SER A 110 -9.22 18.41 3.08
CA SER A 110 -10.18 17.98 2.07
C SER A 110 -10.19 18.96 0.89
N SER A 111 -9.20 18.84 0.00
CA SER A 111 -9.29 19.40 -1.34
C SER A 111 -10.21 18.47 -2.14
N SER A 112 -11.27 19.04 -2.70
CA SER A 112 -12.48 18.44 -3.29
C SER A 112 -12.28 17.55 -4.52
N GLY A 113 -11.14 16.84 -4.62
CA GLY A 113 -10.80 15.95 -5.73
C GLY A 113 -9.94 14.72 -5.37
N SER A 114 -9.64 14.46 -4.09
CA SER A 114 -8.89 13.26 -3.71
C SER A 114 -9.83 12.07 -3.49
N GLN A 115 -9.72 11.02 -4.32
CA GLN A 115 -10.43 9.72 -4.18
C GLN A 115 -9.96 8.91 -2.96
N TRP A 116 -9.66 9.57 -1.84
CA TRP A 116 -9.22 8.86 -0.66
C TRP A 116 -10.41 8.23 0.06
N GLU A 117 -10.41 6.91 0.15
CA GLU A 117 -11.40 6.16 0.92
C GLU A 117 -10.92 5.95 2.36
N SER A 118 -11.77 6.31 3.33
CA SER A 118 -11.51 6.13 4.76
C SER A 118 -11.43 4.66 5.19
N THR A 119 -11.95 3.76 4.36
CA THR A 119 -12.04 2.32 4.62
C THR A 119 -11.43 1.53 3.48
N VAL A 120 -10.73 0.43 3.81
CA VAL A 120 -10.17 -0.53 2.87
C VAL A 120 -10.60 -1.93 3.31
N VAL A 121 -11.29 -2.68 2.45
CA VAL A 121 -11.79 -4.04 2.77
C VAL A 121 -12.59 -4.06 4.08
N GLY A 122 -13.43 -3.05 4.30
CA GLY A 122 -14.25 -2.92 5.53
C GLY A 122 -13.47 -2.53 6.79
N LEU A 123 -12.15 -2.30 6.71
CA LEU A 123 -11.33 -1.80 7.82
C LEU A 123 -11.08 -0.30 7.69
N ARG A 124 -11.09 0.42 8.81
CA ARG A 124 -10.73 1.84 8.83
C ARG A 124 -9.22 1.99 8.66
N LYS A 125 -8.78 2.73 7.64
CA LYS A 125 -7.35 2.99 7.38
C LYS A 125 -6.65 3.63 8.59
N ARG A 126 -7.35 4.51 9.31
CA ARG A 126 -6.86 5.14 10.55
C ARG A 126 -6.64 4.16 11.70
N ASP A 127 -7.44 3.09 11.79
CA ASP A 127 -7.25 2.06 12.82
C ASP A 127 -6.05 1.17 12.45
N LEU A 128 -5.84 0.88 11.16
CA LEU A 128 -4.60 0.24 10.71
C LEU A 128 -3.37 1.11 11.03
N LEU A 129 -3.47 2.43 10.84
CA LEU A 129 -2.38 3.35 11.20
C LEU A 129 -2.06 3.31 12.70
N LYS A 130 -3.08 3.27 13.57
CA LYS A 130 -2.89 3.11 15.04
C LYS A 130 -2.10 1.86 15.39
N GLU A 131 -2.34 0.77 14.67
CA GLU A 131 -1.64 -0.49 14.90
C GLU A 131 -0.21 -0.49 14.35
N LEU A 132 0.04 0.29 13.29
CA LEU A 132 1.37 0.46 12.71
C LEU A 132 2.25 1.39 13.55
N LEU A 133 1.70 2.45 14.13
CA LEU A 133 2.43 3.42 14.95
C LEU A 133 3.37 2.77 15.98
N PRO A 134 2.94 1.83 16.85
CA PRO A 134 3.85 1.19 17.80
C PRO A 134 4.95 0.37 17.13
N VAL A 135 4.72 -0.18 15.93
CA VAL A 135 5.76 -0.86 15.14
C VAL A 135 6.82 0.12 14.66
N ILE A 136 6.40 1.29 14.19
CA ILE A 136 7.28 2.36 13.74
C ILE A 136 8.09 2.92 14.91
N GLY A 137 7.44 3.11 16.06
CA GLY A 137 8.05 3.61 17.29
C GLY A 137 9.11 2.68 17.91
N GLN A 138 9.19 1.41 17.51
CA GLN A 138 10.26 0.50 17.95
C GLN A 138 11.64 0.93 17.43
N ASN A 139 11.69 1.71 16.34
CA ASN A 139 12.95 2.17 15.77
C ASN A 139 13.13 3.67 16.08
N LEU A 140 14.21 3.99 16.81
CA LEU A 140 14.55 5.37 17.20
C LEU A 140 14.67 6.33 16.00
N ARG A 141 15.03 5.81 14.83
CA ARG A 141 15.13 6.63 13.60
C ARG A 141 13.78 7.19 13.16
N PHE A 142 12.70 6.46 13.43
CA PHE A 142 11.35 6.86 13.04
C PHE A 142 10.57 7.52 14.18
N GLN A 143 11.20 7.87 15.31
CA GLN A 143 10.50 8.56 16.40
C GLN A 143 9.86 9.89 15.96
N ARG A 144 10.56 10.69 15.14
CA ARG A 144 10.00 11.94 14.61
C ARG A 144 8.76 11.69 13.77
N LEU A 145 8.82 10.69 12.90
CA LEU A 145 7.72 10.28 12.02
C LEU A 145 6.54 9.74 12.86
N PHE A 146 6.82 8.93 13.87
CA PHE A 146 5.83 8.44 14.82
C PHE A 146 5.09 9.59 15.53
N THR A 147 5.80 10.56 16.09
CA THR A 147 5.19 11.71 16.77
C THR A 147 4.34 12.53 15.81
N GLU A 148 4.84 12.84 14.61
CA GLU A 148 4.12 13.58 13.58
C GLU A 148 2.78 12.90 13.22
N TYR A 149 2.79 11.60 12.93
CA TYR A 149 1.58 10.87 12.57
C TYR A 149 0.66 10.60 13.77
N GLN A 150 1.20 10.46 14.98
CA GLN A 150 0.40 10.31 16.19
C GLN A 150 -0.39 11.58 16.48
N GLU A 151 0.24 12.76 16.39
CA GLU A 151 -0.44 14.05 16.57
C GLU A 151 -1.51 14.27 15.50
N GLN A 152 -1.19 14.04 14.22
CA GLN A 152 -2.16 14.16 13.13
C GLN A 152 -3.36 13.23 13.30
N LEU A 153 -3.11 12.00 13.75
CA LEU A 153 -4.17 11.04 14.00
C LEU A 153 -5.06 11.46 15.17
N ASP A 154 -4.50 12.08 16.21
CA ASP A 154 -5.26 12.56 17.38
C ASP A 154 -6.14 13.77 17.03
N ILE A 155 -5.61 14.73 16.26
CA ILE A 155 -6.37 15.87 15.73
C ILE A 155 -7.58 15.41 14.90
N LEU A 156 -7.42 14.33 14.12
CA LEU A 156 -8.48 13.76 13.30
C LEU A 156 -9.47 12.87 14.08
N LYS A 157 -9.16 12.52 15.33
CA LYS A 157 -10.03 11.75 16.22
C LYS A 157 -10.94 12.66 17.05
N ASP A 158 -10.50 13.89 17.33
CA ASP A 158 -11.24 14.90 18.10
C ASP A 158 -12.32 15.63 17.28
N LYS A 159 -12.36 15.40 15.96
CA LYS A 159 -13.41 15.87 15.02
C LYS A 159 -14.42 14.77 14.71
#